data_AF-A0A7K4DU78-F1
#
_entry.id   AF-A0A7K4DU78-F1
#
_cell.length_a   1.000
_cell.length_b   1.000
_cell.length_c   1.000
_cell.angle_alpha   90.00
_cell.angle_beta   90.00
_cell.angle_gamma   90.00
#
_symmetry.space_group_name_H-M   'P 1'
#
loop_
_entity.id
_entity.type
_entity.pdbx_description
1 polymer ?
#
loop_
_entity_poly.entity_id
_entity_poly.type
_entity_poly.pdbx_seq_one_letter_code
_entity_poly.pdbx_strand_id
1 'polypeptide(L)'
;MICILLKNPPKIIIFIFVLLILPSIFTNSYAHLEQSTSGGVMQGDYFSYIGFDPRNPAPDERTKILFSIQDENGNDMYDIETMVEIYSDSMGKRIFYEPWITRNIGDFEIPFVFEKSGTYQIILSISDVKNLKEHVISPRSMPSSSSDCDCTRILFNISVSENWNDIWNSLMIVILILPFSVFGYALWNNYKNKRNSNQKFTKYETLRYVIMFLAFAGGLIHLSIYVDHAPLRIEYGMFLLLAAISQIGFGVLLLSTVLSAPSMLKKDMNFHKRNLVIYLFGLIGSVVLVGLYIYAVSYPPPLSPENHPEHIDMAGIIAKILELSLIGVIIYVMNWENKQKRIIKNNNN
;
A
#
# COMPACT_ATOMS: atom_id res chain seq x y z
N MET A 1 10.63 9.50 -29.52
CA MET A 1 11.14 10.36 -28.41
C MET A 1 11.97 9.57 -27.38
N ILE A 2 11.60 8.32 -27.06
CA ILE A 2 12.32 7.42 -26.14
C ILE A 2 13.78 7.11 -26.56
N CYS A 3 14.07 7.01 -27.87
CA CYS A 3 15.44 6.75 -28.36
C CYS A 3 16.45 7.90 -28.14
N ILE A 4 16.00 9.15 -27.94
CA ILE A 4 16.89 10.29 -27.69
C ILE A 4 17.30 10.35 -26.20
N LEU A 5 16.44 9.85 -25.31
CA LEU A 5 16.66 9.82 -23.87
C LEU A 5 17.79 8.84 -23.47
N LEU A 6 17.94 7.72 -24.17
CA LEU A 6 18.98 6.70 -23.91
C LEU A 6 20.43 7.18 -24.03
N LYS A 7 20.68 8.33 -24.67
CA LYS A 7 22.04 8.87 -24.85
C LYS A 7 22.58 9.62 -23.63
N ASN A 8 21.73 10.09 -22.72
CA ASN A 8 22.12 10.88 -21.55
C ASN A 8 21.39 10.41 -20.29
N PRO A 9 21.94 9.41 -19.55
CA PRO A 9 21.31 8.88 -18.34
C PRO A 9 20.92 9.92 -17.28
N PRO A 10 21.65 11.04 -17.03
CA PRO A 10 21.18 12.04 -16.08
C PRO A 10 19.91 12.78 -16.53
N LYS A 11 19.66 12.90 -17.84
CA LYS A 11 18.43 13.54 -18.35
C LYS A 11 17.20 12.63 -18.22
N ILE A 12 17.37 11.31 -18.26
CA ILE A 12 16.30 10.34 -17.96
C ILE A 12 15.91 10.44 -16.49
N ILE A 13 16.88 10.49 -15.58
CA ILE A 13 16.62 10.58 -14.15
C ILE A 13 15.89 11.89 -13.83
N ILE A 14 16.34 13.02 -14.40
CA ILE A 14 15.65 14.32 -14.23
C ILE A 14 14.24 14.29 -14.83
N PHE A 15 14.04 13.68 -16.00
CA PHE A 15 12.72 13.58 -16.62
C PHE A 15 11.75 12.73 -15.79
N ILE A 16 12.18 11.58 -15.28
CA ILE A 16 11.39 10.72 -14.39
C ILE A 16 11.10 11.44 -13.06
N PHE A 17 12.09 12.13 -12.50
CA PHE A 17 11.92 12.89 -11.27
C PHE A 17 10.94 14.06 -11.44
N VAL A 18 10.97 14.76 -12.57
CA VAL A 18 9.99 15.82 -12.92
C VAL A 18 8.60 15.23 -13.16
N LEU A 19 8.50 14.04 -13.75
CA LEU A 19 7.22 13.35 -13.95
C LEU A 19 6.61 12.88 -12.61
N LEU A 20 7.43 12.48 -11.65
CA LEU A 20 7.02 12.06 -10.30
C LEU A 20 6.64 13.24 -9.38
N ILE A 21 7.04 14.47 -9.70
CA ILE A 21 6.73 15.68 -8.91
C ILE A 21 5.50 16.42 -9.43
N LEU A 22 4.95 16.04 -10.59
CA LEU A 22 3.69 16.63 -11.07
C LEU A 22 2.55 16.21 -10.12
N PRO A 23 1.86 17.17 -9.46
CA PRO A 23 0.75 16.85 -8.59
C PRO A 23 -0.40 16.29 -9.45
N SER A 24 -0.86 15.09 -9.10
CA SER A 24 -2.01 14.45 -9.72
C SER A 24 -3.28 15.26 -9.40
N ILE A 25 -3.69 16.16 -10.31
CA ILE A 25 -4.98 16.84 -10.25
C ILE A 25 -6.02 15.97 -10.97
N PHE A 26 -6.44 14.83 -10.42
CA PHE A 26 -7.65 14.15 -10.90
C PHE A 26 -8.34 13.36 -9.78
N THR A 27 -9.65 13.31 -9.88
CA THR A 27 -10.67 12.97 -8.88
C THR A 27 -10.74 11.49 -8.52
N ASN A 28 -10.99 11.21 -7.23
CA ASN A 28 -11.35 9.88 -6.72
C ASN A 28 -12.65 9.38 -7.36
N SER A 29 -12.65 8.12 -7.81
CA SER A 29 -13.88 7.35 -8.07
C SER A 29 -14.40 6.76 -6.75
N TYR A 30 -15.68 6.42 -6.69
CA TYR A 30 -16.33 5.78 -5.56
C TYR A 30 -16.43 4.27 -5.81
N ALA A 31 -15.82 3.44 -4.97
CA ALA A 31 -16.18 2.04 -4.75
C ALA A 31 -16.36 1.75 -3.24
N HIS A 32 -16.93 0.60 -2.89
CA HIS A 32 -17.41 0.25 -1.55
C HIS A 32 -16.38 0.56 -0.44
N LEU A 33 -16.77 1.44 0.49
CA LEU A 33 -16.00 1.94 1.63
C LEU A 33 -14.46 1.97 1.41
N GLU A 34 -13.96 2.79 0.48
CA GLU A 34 -12.52 2.86 0.13
C GLU A 34 -11.57 3.17 1.31
N GLN A 35 -12.10 3.56 2.47
CA GLN A 35 -11.34 4.12 3.59
C GLN A 35 -11.73 3.51 4.94
N SER A 36 -11.65 2.18 5.08
CA SER A 36 -11.75 1.59 6.42
C SER A 36 -10.52 1.95 7.26
N THR A 37 -10.75 2.57 8.42
CA THR A 37 -9.69 3.07 9.31
C THR A 37 -9.37 2.13 10.47
N SER A 38 -10.26 1.17 10.77
CA SER A 38 -10.06 0.23 11.88
C SER A 38 -9.99 -1.24 11.45
N GLY A 39 -10.04 -1.53 10.14
CA GLY A 39 -10.17 -2.89 9.61
C GLY A 39 -11.56 -3.49 9.82
N GLY A 40 -11.84 -4.58 9.12
CA GLY A 40 -13.09 -5.34 9.26
C GLY A 40 -13.11 -6.19 10.53
N VAL A 41 -14.25 -6.23 11.21
CA VAL A 41 -14.52 -7.10 12.35
C VAL A 41 -15.54 -8.15 11.91
N MET A 42 -15.17 -9.41 12.04
CA MET A 42 -16.07 -10.55 11.85
C MET A 42 -16.69 -10.92 13.20
N GLN A 43 -18.00 -10.87 13.31
CA GLN A 43 -18.73 -11.26 14.51
C GLN A 43 -20.08 -11.86 14.11
N GLY A 44 -20.38 -13.07 14.60
CA GLY A 44 -21.54 -13.81 14.12
C GLY A 44 -21.42 -14.11 12.62
N ASP A 45 -22.52 -13.90 11.89
CA ASP A 45 -22.61 -14.12 10.45
C ASP A 45 -22.25 -12.86 9.63
N TYR A 46 -21.75 -11.80 10.28
CA TYR A 46 -21.52 -10.50 9.68
C TYR A 46 -20.05 -10.12 9.66
N PHE A 47 -19.58 -9.66 8.50
CA PHE A 47 -18.34 -8.90 8.35
C PHE A 47 -18.70 -7.41 8.33
N SER A 48 -18.18 -6.64 9.28
CA SER A 48 -18.49 -5.22 9.37
C SER A 48 -17.24 -4.35 9.37
N TYR A 49 -17.28 -3.31 8.56
CA TYR A 49 -16.23 -2.33 8.40
C TYR A 49 -16.73 -0.97 8.84
N ILE A 50 -15.81 -0.17 9.38
CA ILE A 50 -16.04 1.23 9.68
C ILE A 50 -14.94 2.08 9.04
N GLY A 51 -15.34 3.24 8.53
CA GLY A 51 -14.50 4.27 7.95
C GLY A 51 -15.00 5.65 8.33
N PHE A 52 -14.25 6.68 7.95
CA PHE A 52 -14.58 8.07 8.25
C PHE A 52 -14.37 8.96 7.04
N ASP A 53 -15.22 9.99 6.90
CA ASP A 53 -15.00 11.12 5.98
C ASP A 53 -15.08 12.44 6.77
N PRO A 54 -13.96 13.17 6.99
CA PRO A 54 -12.61 12.86 6.49
C PRO A 54 -11.99 11.61 7.15
N ARG A 55 -11.06 10.95 6.44
CA ARG A 55 -10.37 9.70 6.88
C ARG A 55 -9.86 9.75 8.32
N ASN A 56 -9.31 10.88 8.73
CA ASN A 56 -8.84 11.10 10.08
C ASN A 56 -9.79 12.09 10.78
N PRO A 57 -10.76 11.62 11.58
CA PRO A 57 -11.64 12.52 12.31
C PRO A 57 -10.84 13.39 13.28
N ALA A 58 -11.10 14.69 13.25
CA ALA A 58 -10.56 15.67 14.17
C ALA A 58 -11.66 16.20 15.11
N PRO A 59 -11.31 16.66 16.32
CA PRO A 59 -12.28 17.26 17.23
C PRO A 59 -12.95 18.49 16.63
N ASP A 60 -14.22 18.70 16.98
CA ASP A 60 -15.07 19.83 16.57
C ASP A 60 -15.27 19.97 15.05
N GLU A 61 -14.86 18.98 14.27
CA GLU A 61 -15.09 18.90 12.84
C GLU A 61 -16.25 17.95 12.50
N ARG A 62 -16.98 18.26 11.41
CA ARG A 62 -18.01 17.36 10.90
C ARG A 62 -17.34 16.14 10.28
N THR A 63 -17.69 14.98 10.80
CA THR A 63 -17.25 13.69 10.28
C THR A 63 -18.47 12.88 9.88
N LYS A 64 -18.38 12.12 8.80
CA LYS A 64 -19.32 11.03 8.50
C LYS A 64 -18.68 9.72 8.94
N ILE A 65 -19.39 8.98 9.76
CA ILE A 65 -19.05 7.61 10.12
C ILE A 65 -19.66 6.72 9.04
N LEU A 66 -18.82 6.00 8.32
CA LEU A 66 -19.22 5.14 7.22
C LEU A 66 -19.21 3.69 7.73
N PHE A 67 -20.31 2.97 7.53
CA PHE A 67 -20.42 1.55 7.83
C PHE A 67 -20.58 0.76 6.54
N SER A 68 -19.98 -0.43 6.49
CA SER A 68 -20.27 -1.45 5.48
C SER A 68 -20.45 -2.79 6.16
N ILE A 69 -21.52 -3.50 5.81
CA ILE A 69 -21.92 -4.77 6.41
C ILE A 69 -22.10 -5.80 5.29
N GLN A 70 -21.31 -6.87 5.38
CA GLN A 70 -21.20 -7.91 4.37
C GLN A 70 -21.45 -9.30 4.97
N ASP A 71 -21.86 -10.24 4.11
CA ASP A 71 -21.93 -11.66 4.44
C ASP A 71 -20.54 -12.34 4.41
N GLU A 72 -20.46 -13.63 4.74
CA GLU A 72 -19.22 -14.42 4.69
C GLU A 72 -18.57 -14.49 3.30
N ASN A 73 -19.34 -14.26 2.24
CA ASN A 73 -18.86 -14.28 0.86
C ASN A 73 -18.42 -12.88 0.38
N GLY A 74 -18.59 -11.83 1.20
CA GLY A 74 -18.28 -10.45 0.84
C GLY A 74 -19.39 -9.73 0.08
N ASN A 75 -20.61 -10.28 0.01
CA ASN A 75 -21.75 -9.58 -0.58
C ASN A 75 -22.35 -8.60 0.44
N ASP A 76 -22.81 -7.44 -0.04
CA ASP A 76 -23.56 -6.50 0.78
C ASP A 76 -24.83 -7.13 1.34
N MET A 77 -25.10 -6.83 2.62
CA MET A 77 -26.35 -7.21 3.25
C MET A 77 -27.47 -6.24 2.88
N TYR A 78 -28.70 -6.74 2.73
CA TYR A 78 -29.87 -5.93 2.38
C TYR A 78 -30.98 -6.11 3.41
N ASP A 79 -31.83 -5.08 3.55
CA ASP A 79 -32.99 -5.07 4.44
C ASP A 79 -32.67 -5.44 5.90
N ILE A 80 -31.53 -4.97 6.39
CA ILE A 80 -31.05 -5.22 7.75
C ILE A 80 -31.55 -4.14 8.71
N GLU A 81 -31.64 -4.48 10.00
CA GLU A 81 -32.00 -3.54 11.05
C GLU A 81 -30.78 -3.26 11.93
N THR A 82 -30.40 -1.99 12.01
CA THR A 82 -29.17 -1.56 12.69
C THR A 82 -29.44 -0.54 13.76
N MET A 83 -28.65 -0.57 14.84
CA MET A 83 -28.61 0.45 15.88
C MET A 83 -27.15 0.84 16.15
N VAL A 84 -26.88 2.13 16.33
CA VAL A 84 -25.52 2.63 16.56
C VAL A 84 -25.42 3.40 17.88
N GLU A 85 -24.41 3.07 18.67
CA GLU A 85 -24.09 3.75 19.93
C GLU A 85 -22.65 4.24 19.91
N ILE A 86 -22.39 5.44 20.44
CA ILE A 86 -21.02 5.95 20.60
C ILE A 86 -20.79 6.25 22.07
N TYR A 87 -19.68 5.74 22.59
CA TYR A 87 -19.21 5.96 23.95
C TYR A 87 -17.87 6.68 23.90
N SER A 88 -17.71 7.67 24.78
CA SER A 88 -16.40 8.27 25.01
C SER A 88 -15.75 7.57 26.20
N ASP A 89 -14.56 7.00 25.98
CA ASP A 89 -13.80 6.28 27.02
C ASP A 89 -13.45 7.22 28.18
N SER A 90 -13.12 8.48 27.86
CA SER A 90 -12.80 9.51 28.86
C SER A 90 -14.01 9.99 29.66
N MET A 91 -15.23 9.88 29.12
CA MET A 91 -16.46 10.33 29.79
C MET A 91 -17.24 9.19 30.45
N GLY A 92 -16.89 7.93 30.18
CA GLY A 92 -17.58 6.75 30.71
C GLY A 92 -19.08 6.70 30.40
N LYS A 93 -19.54 7.42 29.36
CA LYS A 93 -20.97 7.59 29.05
C LYS A 93 -21.22 7.49 27.55
N ARG A 94 -22.46 7.07 27.21
CA ARG A 94 -22.99 7.13 25.85
C ARG A 94 -23.19 8.60 25.46
N ILE A 95 -22.55 9.01 24.37
CA ILE A 95 -22.63 10.37 23.82
C ILE A 95 -23.50 10.45 22.57
N PHE A 96 -23.77 9.30 21.93
CA PHE A 96 -24.64 9.21 20.76
C PHE A 96 -25.45 7.92 20.80
N TYR A 97 -26.68 7.99 20.31
CA TYR A 97 -27.59 6.87 20.16
C TYR A 97 -28.46 7.10 18.92
N GLU A 98 -28.30 6.25 17.93
CA GLU A 98 -29.24 6.09 16.84
C GLU A 98 -30.08 4.84 17.11
N PRO A 99 -31.42 4.95 17.20
CA PRO A 99 -32.29 3.81 17.46
C PRO A 99 -32.25 2.80 16.31
N TRP A 100 -32.91 1.67 16.49
CA TRP A 100 -33.11 0.68 15.42
C TRP A 100 -33.73 1.32 14.18
N ILE A 101 -33.01 1.23 13.06
CA ILE A 101 -33.42 1.72 11.76
C ILE A 101 -33.25 0.59 10.75
N THR A 102 -34.27 0.36 9.92
CA THR A 102 -34.16 -0.51 8.76
C THR A 102 -33.33 0.17 7.68
N ARG A 103 -32.25 -0.48 7.27
CA ARG A 103 -31.36 -0.06 6.20
C ARG A 103 -31.61 -0.93 4.97
N ASN A 104 -31.82 -0.29 3.82
CA ASN A 104 -32.03 -1.02 2.57
C ASN A 104 -30.77 -1.78 2.14
N ILE A 105 -29.58 -1.26 2.49
CA ILE A 105 -28.28 -1.84 2.17
C ILE A 105 -27.35 -1.69 3.39
N GLY A 106 -26.39 -2.60 3.54
CA GLY A 106 -25.39 -2.66 4.60
C GLY A 106 -24.41 -1.49 4.61
N ASP A 107 -24.37 -0.73 3.52
CA ASP A 107 -23.57 0.47 3.37
C ASP A 107 -24.38 1.72 3.75
N PHE A 108 -24.01 2.38 4.85
CA PHE A 108 -24.70 3.59 5.30
C PHE A 108 -23.76 4.55 6.05
N GLU A 109 -24.20 5.81 6.17
CA GLU A 109 -23.44 6.87 6.83
C GLU A 109 -24.19 7.50 7.99
N ILE A 110 -23.47 7.88 9.04
CA ILE A 110 -23.97 8.64 10.18
C ILE A 110 -23.14 9.92 10.33
N PRO A 111 -23.72 11.12 10.17
CA PRO A 111 -23.01 12.37 10.46
C PRO A 111 -22.82 12.52 11.97
N PHE A 112 -21.59 12.80 12.40
CA PHE A 112 -21.23 12.96 13.81
C PHE A 112 -20.13 14.02 13.98
N VAL A 113 -20.05 14.63 15.17
CA VAL A 113 -19.00 15.58 15.54
C VAL A 113 -18.38 15.10 16.85
N PHE A 114 -17.09 14.81 16.83
CA PHE A 114 -16.35 14.44 18.04
C PHE A 114 -15.96 15.70 18.80
N GLU A 115 -16.51 15.95 20.00
CA GLU A 115 -16.24 17.20 20.73
C GLU A 115 -14.80 17.30 21.29
N LYS A 116 -14.10 16.16 21.47
CA LYS A 116 -12.78 16.13 22.11
C LYS A 116 -11.86 15.10 21.49
N SER A 117 -10.55 15.35 21.58
CA SER A 117 -9.55 14.31 21.33
C SER A 117 -9.68 13.18 22.36
N GLY A 118 -9.52 11.93 21.92
CA GLY A 118 -9.55 10.77 22.80
C GLY A 118 -9.98 9.48 22.11
N THR A 119 -10.09 8.42 22.90
CA THR A 119 -10.60 7.12 22.46
C THR A 119 -12.12 7.09 22.57
N TYR A 120 -12.76 6.59 21.52
CA TYR A 120 -14.18 6.33 21.47
C TYR A 120 -14.44 4.87 21.12
N GLN A 121 -15.56 4.37 21.61
CA GLN A 121 -16.08 3.05 21.27
C GLN A 121 -17.37 3.26 20.48
N ILE A 122 -17.36 2.85 19.22
CA ILE A 122 -18.52 2.86 18.34
C ILE A 122 -19.06 1.44 18.29
N ILE A 123 -20.35 1.28 18.55
CA ILE A 123 -21.00 -0.02 18.61
C ILE A 123 -22.07 -0.08 17.56
N LEU A 124 -21.89 -1.00 16.64
CA LEU A 124 -22.88 -1.36 15.66
C LEU A 124 -23.62 -2.61 16.16
N SER A 125 -24.94 -2.52 16.27
CA SER A 125 -25.78 -3.67 16.58
C SER A 125 -26.61 -4.01 15.35
N ILE A 126 -26.60 -5.28 14.96
CA ILE A 126 -27.34 -5.82 13.81
C ILE A 126 -28.34 -6.83 14.35
N SER A 127 -29.61 -6.64 14.05
CA SER A 127 -30.68 -7.47 14.61
C SER A 127 -30.65 -8.89 14.05
N ASP A 128 -30.72 -9.91 14.92
CA ASP A 128 -30.74 -11.32 14.48
C ASP A 128 -32.16 -11.77 14.09
N VAL A 129 -33.18 -11.03 14.54
CA VAL A 129 -34.61 -11.23 14.23
C VAL A 129 -35.20 -9.88 13.82
N LYS A 130 -36.20 -9.82 12.93
CA LYS A 130 -36.92 -8.56 12.65
C LYS A 130 -37.51 -8.02 13.96
N ASN A 131 -36.92 -6.97 14.52
CA ASN A 131 -37.25 -6.50 15.85
C ASN A 131 -38.51 -5.63 15.74
N LEU A 132 -39.68 -6.23 16.01
CA LEU A 132 -40.97 -5.55 15.90
C LEU A 132 -41.22 -4.49 16.99
N LYS A 133 -40.24 -4.20 17.85
CA LYS A 133 -40.42 -3.30 18.99
C LYS A 133 -39.28 -2.31 19.13
N GLU A 134 -39.65 -1.05 18.97
CA GLU A 134 -38.88 0.14 19.29
C GLU A 134 -38.57 0.16 20.81
N HIS A 135 -37.45 -0.46 21.21
CA HIS A 135 -36.95 -0.35 22.57
C HIS A 135 -35.80 0.66 22.59
N VAL A 136 -35.95 1.73 23.36
CA VAL A 136 -34.82 2.60 23.71
C VAL A 136 -33.92 1.80 24.66
N ILE A 137 -32.77 1.33 24.16
CA ILE A 137 -31.84 0.54 24.96
C ILE A 137 -31.13 1.47 25.95
N SER A 138 -31.14 1.11 27.23
CA SER A 138 -30.42 1.85 28.27
C SER A 138 -28.89 1.69 28.11
N PRO A 139 -28.08 2.71 28.43
CA PRO A 139 -26.62 2.59 28.37
C PRO A 139 -26.13 1.41 29.23
N ARG A 140 -25.27 0.56 28.65
CA ARG A 140 -24.73 -0.63 29.30
C ARG A 140 -23.38 -0.36 29.98
N SER A 141 -23.08 -1.13 31.03
CA SER A 141 -21.77 -1.15 31.69
C SER A 141 -20.69 -1.88 30.90
N MET A 142 -21.10 -2.88 30.09
CA MET A 142 -20.22 -3.65 29.22
C MET A 142 -20.70 -3.49 27.76
N PRO A 143 -20.14 -2.53 27.00
CA PRO A 143 -20.75 -2.10 25.76
C PRO A 143 -20.77 -3.18 24.66
N SER A 144 -19.81 -4.11 24.68
CA SER A 144 -19.75 -5.24 23.74
C SER A 144 -20.69 -6.41 24.06
N SER A 145 -21.36 -6.43 25.22
CA SER A 145 -22.21 -7.57 25.62
C SER A 145 -23.53 -7.62 24.86
N SER A 146 -23.84 -8.77 24.24
CA SER A 146 -25.14 -9.09 23.65
C SER A 146 -26.15 -9.69 24.64
N SER A 147 -25.80 -9.84 25.92
CA SER A 147 -26.62 -10.55 26.94
C SER A 147 -28.09 -10.13 27.01
N ASP A 148 -28.40 -8.86 26.74
CA ASP A 148 -29.75 -8.28 26.80
C ASP A 148 -30.26 -7.83 25.41
N CYS A 149 -29.84 -8.50 24.33
CA CYS A 149 -30.24 -8.16 22.96
C CYS A 149 -30.28 -9.39 22.06
N ASP A 150 -31.36 -9.55 21.28
CA ASP A 150 -31.42 -10.50 20.16
C ASP A 150 -30.71 -9.87 18.93
N CYS A 151 -29.43 -9.55 19.11
CA CYS A 151 -28.61 -8.91 18.10
C CYS A 151 -27.13 -9.26 18.21
N THR A 152 -26.49 -9.23 17.05
CA THR A 152 -25.04 -9.25 16.93
C THR A 152 -24.47 -7.85 17.19
N ARG A 153 -23.53 -7.71 18.13
CA ARG A 153 -22.89 -6.44 18.50
C ARG A 153 -21.43 -6.41 18.13
N ILE A 154 -21.02 -5.34 17.47
CA ILE A 154 -19.69 -5.16 16.90
C ILE A 154 -19.09 -3.89 17.49
N LEU A 155 -17.93 -4.04 18.13
CA LEU A 155 -17.23 -2.96 18.83
C LEU A 155 -16.07 -2.46 17.97
N PHE A 156 -16.09 -1.17 17.64
CA PHE A 156 -14.98 -0.48 16.98
C PHE A 156 -14.33 0.49 17.96
N ASN A 157 -13.03 0.30 18.21
CA ASN A 157 -12.22 1.23 18.99
C ASN A 157 -11.56 2.23 18.04
N ILE A 158 -11.83 3.51 18.25
CA ILE A 158 -11.33 4.58 17.38
C ILE A 158 -10.66 5.68 18.21
N SER A 159 -9.62 6.30 17.65
CA SER A 159 -8.86 7.36 18.30
C SER A 159 -8.98 8.64 17.49
N VAL A 160 -9.56 9.68 18.09
CA VAL A 160 -9.73 11.01 17.49
C VAL A 160 -8.62 11.92 18.00
N SER A 161 -7.95 12.64 17.11
CA SER A 161 -6.87 13.57 17.46
C SER A 161 -6.77 14.69 16.43
N GLU A 162 -6.51 15.91 16.89
CA GLU A 162 -6.23 17.07 16.04
C GLU A 162 -5.02 16.84 15.12
N ASN A 163 -4.05 16.04 15.56
CA ASN A 163 -2.75 15.92 14.89
C ASN A 163 -2.63 14.68 14.01
N TRP A 164 -3.69 13.87 13.84
CA TRP A 164 -3.59 12.62 13.07
C TRP A 164 -3.15 12.86 11.64
N ASN A 165 -3.72 13.87 10.99
CA ASN A 165 -3.37 14.23 9.62
C ASN A 165 -1.89 14.66 9.52
N ASP A 166 -1.40 15.45 10.48
CA ASP A 166 -0.02 15.92 10.51
C ASP A 166 0.97 14.78 10.77
N ILE A 167 0.65 13.87 11.72
CA ILE A 167 1.44 12.68 12.01
C ILE A 167 1.50 11.79 10.77
N TRP A 168 0.35 11.53 10.15
CA TRP A 168 0.23 10.71 8.95
C TRP A 168 1.07 11.27 7.79
N ASN A 169 0.89 12.55 7.48
CA ASN A 169 1.60 13.22 6.40
C ASN A 169 3.11 13.26 6.67
N SER A 170 3.52 13.58 7.90
CA SER A 170 4.93 13.58 8.31
C SER A 170 5.56 12.18 8.18
N LEU A 171 4.84 11.14 8.60
CA LEU A 171 5.31 9.76 8.51
C LEU A 171 5.46 9.33 7.05
N MET A 172 4.47 9.63 6.20
CA MET A 172 4.51 9.32 4.77
C MET A 172 5.67 10.04 4.07
N ILE A 173 5.92 11.30 4.40
CA ILE A 173 7.09 12.05 3.91
C ILE A 173 8.38 11.36 4.32
N VAL A 174 8.52 10.94 5.58
CA VAL A 174 9.73 10.23 6.04
C VAL A 174 9.90 8.90 5.33
N ILE A 175 8.84 8.10 5.20
CA ILE A 175 8.88 6.78 4.53
C ILE A 175 9.30 6.94 3.06
N LEU A 176 8.84 7.98 2.37
CA LEU A 176 9.20 8.24 0.98
C LEU A 176 10.62 8.83 0.84
N ILE A 177 10.97 9.84 1.64
CA ILE A 177 12.23 10.59 1.48
C ILE A 177 13.43 9.80 2.02
N LEU A 178 13.29 9.07 3.13
CA LEU A 178 14.42 8.42 3.80
C LEU A 178 15.16 7.41 2.90
N PRO A 179 14.48 6.46 2.21
CA PRO A 179 15.16 5.50 1.35
C PRO A 179 15.89 6.16 0.18
N PHE A 180 15.28 7.17 -0.45
CA PHE A 180 15.94 7.94 -1.52
C PHE A 180 17.10 8.78 -1.01
N SER A 181 17.02 9.31 0.21
CA SER A 181 18.12 10.07 0.83
C SER A 181 19.32 9.16 1.12
N VAL A 182 19.08 7.97 1.67
CA VAL A 182 20.13 6.97 1.90
C VAL A 182 20.75 6.50 0.58
N PHE A 183 19.91 6.18 -0.42
CA PHE A 183 20.37 5.79 -1.74
C PHE A 183 21.18 6.90 -2.43
N GLY A 184 20.68 8.14 -2.38
CA GLY A 184 21.35 9.33 -2.91
C GLY A 184 22.68 9.61 -2.23
N TYR A 185 22.75 9.45 -0.90
CA TYR A 185 23.99 9.57 -0.14
C TYR A 185 25.01 8.49 -0.53
N ALA A 186 24.59 7.22 -0.66
CA ALA A 186 25.46 6.13 -1.09
C ALA A 186 26.02 6.38 -2.50
N LEU A 187 25.17 6.84 -3.43
CA LEU A 187 25.56 7.27 -4.77
C LEU A 187 26.57 8.41 -4.76
N TRP A 188 26.27 9.46 -3.99
CA TRP A 188 27.13 10.64 -3.84
C TRP A 188 28.50 10.27 -3.27
N ASN A 189 28.53 9.43 -2.24
CA ASN A 189 29.78 8.99 -1.62
C ASN A 189 30.63 8.18 -2.61
N ASN A 190 30.01 7.26 -3.36
CA ASN A 190 30.72 6.51 -4.41
C ASN A 190 31.23 7.45 -5.52
N TYR A 191 30.43 8.44 -5.92
CA TYR A 191 30.86 9.46 -6.88
C TYR A 191 32.06 10.26 -6.39
N LYS A 192 32.04 10.74 -5.14
CA LYS A 192 33.15 11.47 -4.53
C LYS A 192 34.42 10.63 -4.47
N ASN A 193 34.32 9.36 -4.06
CA ASN A 193 35.46 8.45 -3.99
C ASN A 193 36.08 8.22 -5.36
N LYS A 194 35.27 7.99 -6.40
CA LYS A 194 35.77 7.82 -7.76
C LYS A 194 36.40 9.07 -8.34
N ARG A 195 35.82 10.24 -8.06
CA ARG A 195 36.39 11.53 -8.46
C ARG A 195 37.77 11.74 -7.84
N ASN A 196 37.92 11.43 -6.54
CA ASN A 196 39.21 11.51 -5.85
C ASN A 196 40.26 10.55 -6.43
N SER A 197 39.82 9.41 -6.99
CA SER A 197 40.70 8.44 -7.65
C SER A 197 40.83 8.63 -9.17
N ASN A 198 40.37 9.76 -9.75
CA ASN A 198 40.32 10.02 -11.20
C ASN A 198 39.61 8.92 -12.03
N GLN A 199 38.71 8.15 -11.41
CA GLN A 199 37.91 7.12 -12.08
C GLN A 199 36.56 7.70 -12.51
N LYS A 200 36.08 7.28 -13.69
CA LYS A 200 34.72 7.60 -14.17
C LYS A 200 33.77 6.44 -13.91
N PHE A 201 32.48 6.74 -13.80
CA PHE A 201 31.45 5.70 -13.78
C PHE A 201 31.42 4.97 -15.11
N THR A 202 31.40 3.64 -15.04
CA THR A 202 31.18 2.81 -16.21
C THR A 202 29.69 2.81 -16.56
N LYS A 203 29.35 2.67 -17.85
CA LYS A 203 27.94 2.50 -18.29
C LYS A 203 27.24 1.38 -17.52
N TYR A 204 27.97 0.29 -17.25
CA TYR A 204 27.48 -0.85 -16.49
C TYR A 204 27.12 -0.49 -15.03
N GLU A 205 27.96 0.27 -14.32
CA GLU A 205 27.61 0.76 -12.99
C GLU A 205 26.41 1.69 -13.01
N THR A 206 26.33 2.60 -13.99
CA THR A 206 25.17 3.49 -14.14
C THR A 206 23.88 2.68 -14.31
N LEU A 207 23.88 1.64 -15.13
CA LEU A 207 22.70 0.78 -15.31
C LEU A 207 22.30 0.06 -14.02
N ARG A 208 23.25 -0.35 -13.18
CA ARG A 208 22.95 -0.94 -11.87
C ARG A 208 22.28 0.06 -10.94
N TYR A 209 22.69 1.32 -10.95
CA TYR A 209 21.99 2.37 -10.20
C TYR A 209 20.60 2.66 -10.73
N VAL A 210 20.41 2.58 -12.04
CA VAL A 210 19.06 2.67 -12.63
C VAL A 210 18.18 1.51 -12.14
N ILE A 211 18.68 0.27 -12.14
CA ILE A 211 17.96 -0.89 -11.60
C ILE A 211 17.59 -0.67 -10.12
N MET A 212 18.54 -0.23 -9.30
CA MET A 212 18.27 0.05 -7.88
C MET A 212 17.20 1.14 -7.70
N PHE A 213 17.32 2.25 -8.43
CA PHE A 213 16.35 3.35 -8.36
C PHE A 213 14.94 2.89 -8.74
N LEU A 214 14.80 2.16 -9.85
CA LEU A 214 13.52 1.63 -10.30
C LEU A 214 12.92 0.64 -9.29
N ALA A 215 13.75 -0.21 -8.68
CA ALA A 215 13.32 -1.15 -7.64
C ALA A 215 12.85 -0.44 -6.37
N PHE A 216 13.58 0.57 -5.89
CA PHE A 216 13.14 1.38 -4.74
C PHE A 216 11.86 2.14 -5.04
N ALA A 217 11.76 2.77 -6.22
CA ALA A 217 10.56 3.51 -6.61
C ALA A 217 9.34 2.60 -6.71
N GLY A 218 9.44 1.45 -7.38
CA GLY A 218 8.34 0.48 -7.43
C GLY A 218 7.96 -0.01 -6.04
N GLY A 219 8.95 -0.33 -5.19
CA GLY A 219 8.68 -0.89 -3.86
C GLY A 219 7.99 0.11 -2.94
N LEU A 220 8.34 1.40 -3.06
CA LEU A 220 7.67 2.48 -2.32
C LEU A 220 6.24 2.73 -2.81
N ILE A 221 5.97 2.61 -4.11
CA ILE A 221 4.60 2.70 -4.61
C ILE A 221 3.75 1.54 -4.08
N HIS A 222 4.26 0.31 -4.11
CA HIS A 222 3.53 -0.83 -3.52
C HIS A 222 3.27 -0.66 -2.02
N LEU A 223 4.21 -0.07 -1.28
CA LEU A 223 4.02 0.25 0.14
C LEU A 223 2.99 1.37 0.34
N SER A 224 2.93 2.35 -0.57
CA SER A 224 1.93 3.41 -0.52
C SER A 224 0.52 2.86 -0.79
N ILE A 225 0.37 2.01 -1.81
CA ILE A 225 -0.91 1.39 -2.18
C ILE A 225 -1.38 0.41 -1.11
N TYR A 226 -0.44 -0.31 -0.46
CA TYR A 226 -0.71 -1.24 0.64
C TYR A 226 -1.60 -0.64 1.73
N VAL A 227 -1.36 0.62 2.10
CA VAL A 227 -2.10 1.30 3.17
C VAL A 227 -3.60 1.34 2.89
N ASP A 228 -3.97 1.52 1.63
CA ASP A 228 -5.37 1.67 1.23
C ASP A 228 -6.03 0.32 0.95
N HIS A 229 -5.25 -0.71 0.64
CA HIS A 229 -5.75 -2.04 0.26
C HIS A 229 -5.76 -3.05 1.43
N ALA A 230 -4.86 -2.89 2.41
CA ALA A 230 -4.78 -3.80 3.55
C ALA A 230 -6.05 -3.83 4.41
N PRO A 231 -6.77 -2.72 4.64
CA PRO A 231 -8.02 -2.74 5.40
C PRO A 231 -9.18 -3.41 4.66
N LEU A 232 -9.17 -3.43 3.31
CA LEU A 232 -10.21 -4.05 2.49
C LEU A 232 -10.15 -5.58 2.59
N ARG A 233 -8.98 -6.16 2.30
CA ARG A 233 -8.69 -7.59 2.44
C ARG A 233 -7.24 -7.79 2.86
N ILE A 234 -7.02 -8.64 3.85
CA ILE A 234 -5.69 -8.91 4.38
C ILE A 234 -4.78 -9.59 3.34
N GLU A 235 -5.34 -10.38 2.42
CA GLU A 235 -4.62 -11.05 1.35
C GLU A 235 -3.98 -10.06 0.37
N TYR A 236 -4.72 -9.02 -0.04
CA TYR A 236 -4.19 -7.95 -0.89
C TYR A 236 -3.13 -7.13 -0.16
N GLY A 237 -3.39 -6.80 1.11
CA GLY A 237 -2.41 -6.16 1.97
C GLY A 237 -1.10 -6.97 2.03
N MET A 238 -1.18 -8.26 2.36
CA MET A 238 0.01 -9.13 2.44
C MET A 238 0.76 -9.21 1.13
N PHE A 239 0.05 -9.30 0.00
CA PHE A 239 0.66 -9.34 -1.32
C PHE A 239 1.42 -8.05 -1.65
N LEU A 240 0.79 -6.88 -1.49
CA LEU A 240 1.40 -5.58 -1.75
C LEU A 240 2.59 -5.32 -0.82
N LEU A 241 2.47 -5.71 0.45
CA LEU A 241 3.57 -5.62 1.42
C LEU A 241 4.74 -6.52 1.00
N LEU A 242 4.47 -7.77 0.59
CA LEU A 242 5.50 -8.69 0.12
C LEU A 242 6.17 -8.18 -1.17
N ALA A 243 5.40 -7.58 -2.09
CA ALA A 243 5.91 -6.93 -3.29
C ALA A 243 6.85 -5.78 -2.94
N ALA A 244 6.43 -4.90 -2.03
CA ALA A 244 7.23 -3.78 -1.54
C ALA A 244 8.55 -4.24 -0.91
N ILE A 245 8.48 -5.17 0.05
CA ILE A 245 9.66 -5.73 0.73
C ILE A 245 10.61 -6.40 -0.26
N SER A 246 10.08 -7.17 -1.22
CA SER A 246 10.89 -7.88 -2.21
C SER A 246 11.61 -6.93 -3.15
N GLN A 247 10.95 -5.87 -3.63
CA GLN A 247 11.56 -4.88 -4.52
C GLN A 247 12.60 -4.01 -3.79
N ILE A 248 12.29 -3.53 -2.59
CA ILE A 248 13.24 -2.79 -1.74
C ILE A 248 14.44 -3.66 -1.40
N GLY A 249 14.19 -4.90 -0.96
CA GLY A 249 15.23 -5.89 -0.64
C GLY A 249 16.14 -6.20 -1.84
N PHE A 250 15.57 -6.37 -3.03
CA PHE A 250 16.33 -6.51 -4.27
C PHE A 250 17.22 -5.28 -4.55
N GLY A 251 16.68 -4.05 -4.38
CA GLY A 251 17.44 -2.81 -4.50
C GLY A 251 18.63 -2.74 -3.53
N VAL A 252 18.41 -3.10 -2.27
CA VAL A 252 19.44 -3.13 -1.20
C VAL A 252 20.52 -4.20 -1.48
N LEU A 253 20.14 -5.41 -1.89
CA LEU A 253 21.08 -6.47 -2.27
C LEU A 253 21.96 -6.05 -3.45
N LEU A 254 21.37 -5.38 -4.45
CA LEU A 254 22.13 -4.88 -5.59
C LEU A 254 23.06 -3.72 -5.19
N LEU A 255 22.67 -2.86 -4.25
CA LEU A 255 23.52 -1.82 -3.70
C LEU A 255 24.72 -2.39 -2.95
N SER A 256 24.48 -3.38 -2.07
CA SER A 256 25.55 -4.08 -1.34
C SER A 256 26.59 -4.65 -2.31
N THR A 257 26.16 -5.30 -3.39
CA THR A 257 27.09 -5.85 -4.38
C THR A 257 27.84 -4.80 -5.21
N VAL A 258 27.34 -3.57 -5.34
CA VAL A 258 28.08 -2.45 -5.96
C VAL A 258 29.12 -1.89 -5.00
N LEU A 259 28.80 -1.79 -3.71
CA LEU A 259 29.69 -1.23 -2.69
C LEU A 259 30.81 -2.21 -2.30
N SER A 260 30.51 -3.51 -2.22
CA SER A 260 31.46 -4.54 -1.75
C SER A 260 32.43 -5.07 -2.82
N ALA A 261 32.38 -4.58 -4.06
CA ALA A 261 33.17 -5.14 -5.16
C ALA A 261 34.43 -4.30 -5.49
N PRO A 262 35.62 -4.65 -4.98
CA PRO A 262 36.87 -4.05 -5.46
C PRO A 262 37.11 -4.39 -6.94
N SER A 263 37.76 -3.49 -7.66
CA SER A 263 38.00 -3.60 -9.12
C SER A 263 38.66 -4.91 -9.56
N MET A 264 39.46 -5.53 -8.68
CA MET A 264 40.14 -6.83 -8.89
C MET A 264 39.19 -8.04 -8.90
N LEU A 265 38.05 -8.00 -8.20
CA LEU A 265 37.09 -9.12 -8.10
C LEU A 265 36.11 -9.22 -9.29
N LYS A 266 36.08 -8.21 -10.18
CA LYS A 266 35.16 -8.16 -11.33
C LYS A 266 35.41 -9.25 -12.38
N LYS A 267 36.56 -9.94 -12.34
CA LYS A 267 36.92 -11.06 -13.23
C LYS A 267 36.60 -12.45 -12.68
N ASP A 268 36.14 -12.56 -11.44
CA ASP A 268 35.79 -13.86 -10.85
C ASP A 268 34.44 -14.36 -11.38
N MET A 269 34.43 -15.60 -11.89
CA MET A 269 33.24 -16.30 -12.35
C MET A 269 32.19 -16.48 -11.24
N ASN A 270 32.62 -16.55 -9.97
CA ASN A 270 31.71 -16.62 -8.82
C ASN A 270 30.95 -15.29 -8.61
N PHE A 271 31.60 -14.16 -8.89
CA PHE A 271 30.95 -12.85 -8.84
C PHE A 271 29.84 -12.72 -9.90
N HIS A 272 30.07 -13.23 -11.12
CA HIS A 272 29.05 -13.26 -12.17
C HIS A 272 27.87 -14.18 -11.81
N LYS A 273 28.13 -15.37 -11.27
CA LYS A 273 27.06 -16.28 -10.82
C LYS A 273 26.18 -15.64 -9.75
N ARG A 274 26.79 -14.96 -8.77
CA ARG A 274 26.04 -14.28 -7.70
C ARG A 274 25.16 -13.15 -8.24
N ASN A 275 25.70 -12.28 -9.11
CA ASN A 275 24.90 -11.20 -9.70
C ASN A 275 23.77 -11.74 -10.56
N LEU A 276 24.01 -12.82 -11.31
CA LEU A 276 22.97 -13.46 -12.13
C LEU A 276 21.79 -13.94 -11.27
N VAL A 277 22.05 -14.57 -10.12
CA VAL A 277 21.00 -15.01 -9.19
C VAL A 277 20.19 -13.81 -8.68
N ILE A 278 20.86 -12.71 -8.31
CA ILE A 278 20.20 -11.48 -7.86
C ILE A 278 19.32 -10.91 -8.98
N TYR A 279 19.83 -10.83 -10.21
CA TYR A 279 19.06 -10.34 -11.36
C TYR A 279 17.87 -11.24 -11.71
N LEU A 280 18.03 -12.56 -11.64
CA LEU A 280 16.94 -13.51 -11.87
C LEU A 280 15.84 -13.35 -10.82
N PHE A 281 16.20 -13.17 -9.55
CA PHE A 281 15.23 -12.91 -8.48
C PHE A 281 14.42 -11.64 -8.77
N GLY A 282 15.09 -10.53 -9.09
CA GLY A 282 14.42 -9.27 -9.45
C GLY A 282 13.54 -9.41 -10.70
N LEU A 283 14.03 -10.12 -11.73
CA LEU A 283 13.28 -10.35 -12.98
C LEU A 283 12.01 -11.16 -12.74
N ILE A 284 12.12 -12.30 -12.07
CA ILE A 284 10.99 -13.20 -11.79
C ILE A 284 9.96 -12.45 -10.94
N GLY A 285 10.41 -11.77 -9.88
CA GLY A 285 9.54 -10.96 -9.03
C GLY A 285 8.76 -9.92 -9.83
N SER A 286 9.45 -9.10 -10.64
CA SER A 286 8.77 -8.07 -11.45
C SER A 286 7.81 -8.65 -12.50
N VAL A 287 8.15 -9.78 -13.14
CA VAL A 287 7.25 -10.44 -14.10
C VAL A 287 5.99 -10.96 -13.41
N VAL A 288 6.12 -11.54 -12.21
CA VAL A 288 4.97 -11.99 -11.41
C VAL A 288 4.06 -10.81 -11.06
N LEU A 289 4.62 -9.67 -10.63
CA LEU A 289 3.83 -8.47 -10.28
C LEU A 289 3.09 -7.86 -11.48
N VAL A 290 3.70 -7.88 -12.66
CA VAL A 290 3.03 -7.44 -13.90
C VAL A 290 1.94 -8.43 -14.29
N GLY A 291 2.21 -9.75 -14.22
CA GLY A 291 1.25 -10.79 -14.54
C GLY A 291 0.02 -10.76 -13.63
N LEU A 292 0.23 -10.59 -12.33
CA LEU A 292 -0.86 -10.50 -11.35
C LEU A 292 -1.70 -9.24 -11.53
N TYR A 293 -1.09 -8.10 -11.87
CA TYR A 293 -1.85 -6.90 -12.19
C TYR A 293 -2.71 -7.07 -13.45
N ILE A 294 -2.14 -7.65 -14.52
CA ILE A 294 -2.91 -7.97 -15.74
C ILE A 294 -4.08 -8.88 -15.40
N TYR A 295 -3.85 -9.87 -14.54
CA TYR A 295 -4.90 -10.77 -14.06
C TYR A 295 -6.00 -9.99 -13.33
N ALA A 296 -5.66 -9.18 -12.33
CA ALA A 296 -6.62 -8.45 -11.49
C ALA A 296 -7.48 -7.44 -12.27
N VAL A 297 -6.91 -6.81 -13.31
CA VAL A 297 -7.64 -5.87 -14.17
C VAL A 297 -8.45 -6.60 -15.27
N SER A 298 -8.13 -7.85 -15.59
CA SER A 298 -8.84 -8.60 -16.66
C SER A 298 -9.93 -9.53 -16.12
N TYR A 299 -9.75 -10.03 -14.90
CA TYR A 299 -10.62 -11.02 -14.27
C TYR A 299 -10.95 -10.57 -12.85
N PRO A 300 -12.13 -10.91 -12.33
CA PRO A 300 -12.41 -10.76 -10.91
C PRO A 300 -11.30 -11.51 -10.15
N PRO A 301 -10.53 -10.82 -9.28
CA PRO A 301 -9.49 -11.47 -8.54
C PRO A 301 -10.09 -12.62 -7.72
N PRO A 302 -9.44 -13.80 -7.65
CA PRO A 302 -9.86 -14.78 -6.67
C PRO A 302 -9.80 -14.10 -5.31
N LEU A 303 -10.89 -14.18 -4.54
CA LEU A 303 -11.03 -13.57 -3.21
C LEU A 303 -11.34 -12.06 -3.18
N SER A 304 -11.63 -11.43 -4.32
CA SER A 304 -12.18 -10.06 -4.32
C SER A 304 -13.58 -10.08 -3.70
N PRO A 305 -13.90 -9.15 -2.78
CA PRO A 305 -15.29 -8.97 -2.31
C PRO A 305 -16.21 -8.61 -3.48
N GLU A 306 -15.66 -7.95 -4.50
CA GLU A 306 -16.37 -7.54 -5.68
C GLU A 306 -16.16 -8.56 -6.81
N ASN A 307 -17.25 -9.05 -7.41
CA ASN A 307 -17.20 -9.97 -8.55
C ASN A 307 -16.96 -9.25 -9.88
N HIS A 308 -16.14 -8.20 -9.87
CA HIS A 308 -15.71 -7.50 -11.08
C HIS A 308 -14.19 -7.27 -11.08
N PRO A 309 -13.59 -7.03 -12.25
CA PRO A 309 -12.18 -6.70 -12.34
C PRO A 309 -11.84 -5.42 -11.57
N GLU A 310 -10.60 -5.34 -11.09
CA GLU A 310 -10.09 -4.19 -10.37
C GLU A 310 -10.04 -2.96 -11.27
N HIS A 311 -10.40 -1.80 -10.72
CA HIS A 311 -10.30 -0.54 -11.44
C HIS A 311 -8.84 -0.14 -11.67
N ILE A 312 -8.59 0.51 -12.81
CA ILE A 312 -7.24 0.96 -13.17
C ILE A 312 -6.96 2.26 -12.42
N ASP A 313 -6.20 2.16 -11.32
CA ASP A 313 -5.68 3.33 -10.61
C ASP A 313 -4.35 3.85 -11.20
N MET A 314 -4.12 5.16 -11.05
CA MET A 314 -2.91 5.85 -11.46
C MET A 314 -1.66 5.33 -10.76
N ALA A 315 -1.73 5.04 -9.44
CA ALA A 315 -0.59 4.47 -8.73
C ALA A 315 -0.25 3.09 -9.31
N GLY A 316 -1.28 2.30 -9.65
CA GLY A 316 -1.15 1.04 -10.39
C GLY A 316 -0.43 1.22 -11.73
N ILE A 317 -0.87 2.15 -12.58
CA ILE A 317 -0.22 2.44 -13.88
C ILE A 317 1.25 2.80 -13.71
N ILE A 318 1.56 3.72 -12.79
CA ILE A 318 2.94 4.17 -12.55
C ILE A 318 3.81 3.00 -12.06
N ALA A 319 3.30 2.19 -11.13
CA ALA A 319 3.99 0.98 -10.66
C ALA A 319 4.33 0.04 -11.83
N LYS A 320 3.40 -0.20 -12.75
CA LYS A 320 3.64 -1.08 -13.92
C LYS A 320 4.65 -0.49 -14.90
N ILE A 321 4.63 0.82 -15.14
CA ILE A 321 5.65 1.47 -15.98
C ILE A 321 7.05 1.29 -15.38
N LEU A 322 7.18 1.44 -14.07
CA LEU A 322 8.44 1.20 -13.36
C LEU A 322 8.87 -0.26 -13.42
N GLU A 323 7.95 -1.20 -13.22
CA GLU A 323 8.23 -2.65 -13.30
C GLU A 323 8.66 -3.09 -14.70
N LEU A 324 7.97 -2.65 -15.75
CA LEU A 324 8.35 -2.93 -17.14
C LEU A 324 9.71 -2.33 -17.48
N SER A 325 9.98 -1.11 -17.00
CA SER A 325 11.29 -0.48 -17.15
C SER A 325 12.38 -1.27 -16.43
N LEU A 326 12.10 -1.74 -15.21
CA LEU A 326 13.00 -2.56 -14.41
C LEU A 326 13.35 -3.88 -15.11
N ILE A 327 12.33 -4.59 -15.59
CA ILE A 327 12.48 -5.81 -16.41
C ILE A 327 13.38 -5.55 -17.61
N GLY A 328 13.10 -4.50 -18.39
CA GLY A 328 13.87 -4.14 -19.57
C GLY A 328 15.34 -3.89 -19.28
N VAL A 329 15.64 -3.15 -18.21
CA VAL A 329 17.03 -2.84 -17.83
C VAL A 329 17.74 -4.09 -17.28
N ILE A 330 17.07 -4.93 -16.49
CA ILE A 330 17.65 -6.19 -15.99
C ILE A 330 18.02 -7.11 -17.15
N ILE A 331 17.11 -7.34 -18.10
CA ILE A 331 17.37 -8.17 -19.30
C ILE A 331 18.56 -7.61 -20.08
N TYR A 332 18.61 -6.30 -20.29
CA TYR A 332 19.72 -5.65 -20.98
C TYR A 332 21.06 -5.90 -20.29
N VAL A 333 21.12 -5.73 -18.96
CA VAL A 333 22.35 -5.95 -18.18
C VAL A 333 22.76 -7.42 -18.18
N MET A 334 21.82 -8.35 -18.00
CA MET A 334 22.10 -9.80 -18.06
C MET A 334 22.67 -10.20 -19.42
N ASN A 335 22.09 -9.71 -20.52
CA ASN A 335 22.59 -9.97 -21.87
C ASN A 335 23.99 -9.40 -22.08
N TRP A 336 24.24 -8.21 -21.54
CA TRP A 336 25.56 -7.58 -21.58
C TRP A 336 26.62 -8.42 -20.83
N GLU A 337 26.33 -8.85 -19.60
CA GLU A 337 27.23 -9.70 -18.80
C GLU A 337 27.51 -11.04 -19.47
N ASN A 338 26.47 -11.67 -20.03
CA ASN A 338 26.62 -12.93 -20.75
C ASN A 338 27.53 -12.78 -21.98
N LYS A 339 27.44 -11.65 -22.70
CA LYS A 339 28.35 -11.36 -23.83
C LYS A 339 29.79 -11.21 -23.37
N GLN A 340 30.03 -10.48 -22.28
CA GLN A 340 31.38 -10.30 -21.72
C GLN A 340 31.98 -11.62 -21.24
N LYS A 341 31.19 -12.44 -20.56
CA LYS A 341 31.59 -13.79 -20.11
C LYS A 341 32.04 -14.68 -21.26
N ARG A 342 31.32 -14.66 -22.40
CA ARG A 342 31.70 -15.42 -23.61
C ARG A 342 33.03 -14.95 -24.18
N ILE A 343 33.26 -13.63 -24.24
CA ILE A 343 34.53 -13.07 -24.73
C ILE A 343 35.69 -13.50 -23.84
N ILE A 344 35.54 -13.42 -22.51
CA ILE A 344 36.58 -13.83 -21.56
C ILE A 344 36.89 -15.32 -21.69
N LYS A 345 35.87 -16.17 -21.84
CA LYS A 345 36.06 -17.62 -22.03
C LYS A 345 36.80 -17.93 -23.33
N ASN A 346 36.51 -17.21 -24.41
CA ASN A 346 37.14 -17.43 -25.71
C ASN A 346 38.59 -16.91 -25.78
N ASN A 347 39.00 -15.98 -24.92
CA ASN A 347 40.37 -15.49 -24.86
C ASN A 347 41.30 -16.32 -23.96
N ASN A 348 40.73 -17.22 -23.15
CA ASN A 348 41.47 -18.09 -22.21
C ASN A 348 41.54 -19.56 -22.70
N ASN A 349 40.90 -19.87 -23.82
CA ASN A 349 41.01 -21.13 -24.57
C ASN A 349 41.81 -20.85 -25.84
#